data_AF-A0A2E7F1D5-F1
#
_entry.id   AF-A0A2E7F1D5-F1
#
_cell.length_a   1.000
_cell.length_b   1.000
_cell.length_c   1.000
_cell.angle_alpha   90.00
_cell.angle_beta   90.00
_cell.angle_gamma   90.00
#
_symmetry.space_group_name_H-M   'P 1'
#
loop_
_entity.id
_entity.type
_entity.pdbx_description
1 polymer ?
#
loop_
_entity_poly.entity_id
_entity_poly.type
_entity_poly.pdbx_seq_one_letter_code
_entity_poly.pdbx_strand_id
1 'polypeptide(L)'
;MSDDESNQLKSRKVGGDDLIEDMFGLNLRGLKTLWVMFASPRKGYEAARSPDWMDRSYTPSIRLLFSLLAVMTAVRFLWAGADSSMYELIEVQLASMELFETEEALQDATETIINYYLLLFPFSFMLFQSIAALLLPIWGKGTNAIVRVRLYMLALLPNGLATLFMLPAMKFMTAEEMLKYSFAMMSVTLVLDFITSYRGGVSGERAVRVMESGLFAVSSNVTGMIANSLCIMVASMIAGRVMGLGS
;
A
#
# COMPACT_ATOMS: atom_id res chain seq x y z
N MET A 1 33.25 -39.08 -4.41
CA MET A 1 32.37 -38.20 -5.21
C MET A 1 31.31 -39.09 -5.85
N SER A 2 30.12 -39.23 -5.25
CA SER A 2 28.93 -39.77 -5.95
C SER A 2 27.62 -39.82 -5.16
N ASP A 3 27.57 -39.57 -3.84
CA ASP A 3 26.36 -39.95 -3.07
C ASP A 3 25.54 -38.77 -2.49
N ASP A 4 25.99 -37.51 -2.64
CA ASP A 4 25.34 -36.35 -2.00
C ASP A 4 24.37 -35.55 -2.90
N GLU A 5 24.45 -35.68 -4.23
CA GLU A 5 23.57 -34.91 -5.13
C GLU A 5 22.20 -35.58 -5.35
N SER A 6 22.07 -36.89 -5.15
CA SER A 6 20.82 -37.63 -5.40
C SER A 6 19.77 -37.45 -4.29
N ASN A 7 20.17 -36.94 -3.11
CA ASN A 7 19.29 -36.79 -1.95
C ASN A 7 18.71 -35.38 -1.77
N GLN A 8 19.14 -34.39 -2.56
CA GLN A 8 18.57 -33.04 -2.58
C GLN A 8 17.29 -32.93 -3.42
N LEU A 9 16.99 -33.94 -4.23
CA LEU A 9 15.69 -34.12 -4.88
C LEU A 9 14.74 -34.92 -3.95
N LYS A 10 14.70 -34.56 -2.66
CA LYS A 10 13.63 -35.02 -1.76
C LYS A 10 12.33 -34.36 -2.22
N SER A 11 11.66 -35.02 -3.16
CA SER A 11 10.20 -35.06 -3.33
C SER A 11 9.50 -33.78 -2.85
N ARG A 12 9.69 -32.68 -3.57
CA ARG A 12 8.72 -31.58 -3.54
C ARG A 12 7.44 -32.19 -4.11
N LYS A 13 6.52 -32.61 -3.23
CA LYS A 13 5.20 -33.07 -3.65
C LYS A 13 4.57 -31.91 -4.39
N VAL A 14 4.49 -32.01 -5.71
CA VAL A 14 3.71 -31.10 -6.55
C VAL A 14 2.27 -31.24 -6.06
N GLY A 15 1.82 -30.22 -5.33
CA GLY A 15 0.51 -30.21 -4.69
C GLY A 15 -0.56 -29.72 -5.65
N GLY A 16 -1.83 -29.98 -5.36
CA GLY A 16 -2.94 -29.37 -6.09
C GLY A 16 -2.90 -27.83 -6.08
N ASP A 17 -2.30 -27.24 -5.04
CA ASP A 17 -2.05 -25.80 -4.95
C ASP A 17 -1.03 -25.31 -6.01
N ASP A 18 0.00 -26.09 -6.35
CA ASP A 18 0.95 -25.74 -7.42
C ASP A 18 0.24 -25.77 -8.79
N LEU A 19 -0.65 -26.75 -9.02
CA LEU A 19 -1.45 -26.83 -10.25
C LEU A 19 -2.46 -25.67 -10.39
N ILE A 20 -3.08 -25.23 -9.30
CA ILE A 20 -4.01 -24.08 -9.32
C ILE A 20 -3.23 -22.77 -9.48
N GLU A 21 -2.06 -22.64 -8.85
CA GLU A 21 -1.12 -21.52 -9.04
C GLU A 21 -0.65 -21.45 -10.50
N ASP A 22 -0.37 -22.60 -11.13
CA ASP A 22 0.04 -22.72 -12.53
C ASP A 22 -1.13 -22.51 -13.53
N MET A 23 -2.34 -22.97 -13.22
CA MET A 23 -3.50 -22.89 -14.12
C MET A 23 -4.23 -21.54 -14.08
N PHE A 24 -4.27 -20.87 -12.92
CA PHE A 24 -5.00 -19.61 -12.75
C PHE A 24 -4.07 -18.40 -12.58
N GLY A 25 -2.75 -18.60 -12.42
CA GLY A 25 -1.80 -17.53 -12.16
C GLY A 25 -2.05 -16.80 -10.83
N LEU A 26 -2.94 -17.33 -9.99
CA LEU A 26 -3.34 -16.72 -8.74
C LEU A 26 -2.35 -17.12 -7.66
N ASN A 27 -1.64 -16.12 -7.12
CA ASN A 27 -0.76 -16.29 -5.97
C ASN A 27 -1.59 -16.63 -4.72
N LEU A 28 -1.99 -17.90 -4.57
CA LEU A 28 -2.75 -18.45 -3.44
C LEU A 28 -2.05 -18.14 -2.11
N ARG A 29 -0.72 -18.16 -2.11
CA ARG A 29 0.11 -17.78 -0.96
C ARG A 29 -0.06 -16.31 -0.60
N GLY A 30 -0.25 -15.45 -1.60
CA GLY A 30 -0.54 -14.05 -1.43
C GLY A 30 -1.90 -13.81 -0.77
N LEU A 31 -2.95 -14.44 -1.30
CA LEU A 31 -4.28 -14.42 -0.70
C LEU A 31 -4.27 -14.98 0.73
N LYS A 32 -3.51 -16.06 0.97
CA LYS A 32 -3.31 -16.64 2.29
C LYS A 32 -2.63 -15.66 3.25
N THR A 33 -1.59 -14.94 2.83
CA THR A 33 -0.97 -13.90 3.67
C THR A 33 -1.96 -12.80 3.99
N LEU A 34 -2.69 -12.28 2.99
CA LEU A 34 -3.72 -11.26 3.19
C LEU A 34 -4.75 -11.73 4.22
N TRP A 35 -5.34 -12.91 4.00
CA TRP A 35 -6.32 -13.51 4.90
C TRP A 35 -5.80 -13.69 6.33
N VAL A 36 -4.58 -14.20 6.49
CA VAL A 36 -3.96 -14.37 7.80
C VAL A 36 -3.79 -13.04 8.52
N MET A 37 -3.52 -11.94 7.81
CA MET A 37 -3.45 -10.61 8.43
C MET A 37 -4.80 -10.08 8.92
N PHE A 38 -5.93 -10.60 8.45
CA PHE A 38 -7.25 -10.30 9.03
C PHE A 38 -7.63 -11.27 10.15
N ALA A 39 -7.48 -12.57 9.89
CA ALA A 39 -7.97 -13.62 10.77
C ALA A 39 -7.06 -13.87 11.97
N SER A 40 -5.74 -13.92 11.76
CA SER A 40 -4.75 -14.28 12.78
C SER A 40 -3.41 -13.55 12.57
N PRO A 41 -3.35 -12.22 12.78
CA PRO A 41 -2.16 -11.40 12.46
C PRO A 41 -0.87 -11.92 13.08
N ARG A 42 -0.95 -12.46 14.31
CA ARG A 42 0.17 -13.06 15.03
C ARG A 42 0.94 -14.08 14.19
N LYS A 43 0.25 -14.97 13.48
CA LYS A 43 0.91 -15.97 12.60
C LYS A 43 1.66 -15.31 11.45
N GLY A 44 1.10 -14.25 10.87
CA GLY A 44 1.75 -13.47 9.82
C GLY A 44 3.02 -12.79 10.33
N TYR A 45 2.98 -12.19 11.51
CA TYR A 45 4.15 -11.54 12.12
C TYR A 45 5.24 -12.52 12.56
N GLU A 46 4.86 -13.72 13.01
CA GLU A 46 5.80 -14.82 13.27
C GLU A 46 6.46 -15.25 11.94
N ALA A 47 5.68 -15.39 10.86
CA ALA A 47 6.22 -15.75 9.56
C ALA A 47 7.18 -14.70 8.99
N ALA A 48 6.86 -13.40 9.10
CA ALA A 48 7.71 -12.32 8.59
C ALA A 48 9.06 -12.19 9.30
N ARG A 49 9.19 -12.74 10.52
CA ARG A 49 10.47 -12.82 11.25
C ARG A 49 11.36 -13.96 10.77
N SER A 50 10.80 -14.98 10.13
CA SER A 50 11.59 -16.06 9.55
C SER A 50 12.24 -15.62 8.23
N PRO A 51 13.46 -16.11 7.90
CA PRO A 51 14.13 -15.77 6.65
C PRO A 51 13.26 -16.07 5.41
N ASP A 52 12.65 -17.26 5.40
CA ASP A 52 11.92 -17.84 4.25
C ASP A 52 10.39 -17.81 4.39
N TRP A 53 9.84 -16.96 5.27
CA TRP A 53 8.38 -16.82 5.44
C TRP A 53 7.67 -18.15 5.78
N MET A 54 8.24 -18.90 6.73
CA MET A 54 7.79 -20.23 7.17
C MET A 54 7.73 -21.23 6.02
N ASP A 55 8.90 -21.58 5.48
CA ASP A 55 9.04 -22.51 4.36
C ASP A 55 8.19 -22.11 3.15
N ARG A 56 8.25 -20.81 2.79
CA ARG A 56 7.53 -20.21 1.66
C ARG A 56 6.00 -20.36 1.73
N SER A 57 5.46 -20.63 2.91
CA SER A 57 4.01 -20.74 3.15
C SER A 57 3.26 -19.41 2.98
N TYR A 58 3.98 -18.29 3.05
CA TYR A 58 3.43 -16.94 2.95
C TYR A 58 4.20 -16.11 1.92
N THR A 59 3.50 -15.22 1.22
CA THR A 59 4.13 -14.25 0.32
C THR A 59 4.72 -13.07 1.12
N PRO A 60 5.92 -12.59 0.76
CA PRO A 60 6.52 -11.40 1.37
C PRO A 60 5.66 -10.14 1.26
N SER A 61 5.58 -9.38 2.35
CA SER A 61 4.73 -8.18 2.48
C SER A 61 4.99 -7.12 1.42
N ILE A 62 6.26 -6.81 1.15
CA ILE A 62 6.67 -5.82 0.13
C ILE A 62 6.11 -6.20 -1.25
N ARG A 63 6.21 -7.47 -1.64
CA ARG A 63 5.68 -7.97 -2.92
C ARG A 63 4.17 -7.80 -2.99
N LEU A 64 3.47 -8.09 -1.88
CA LEU A 64 2.01 -7.95 -1.81
C LEU A 64 1.55 -6.51 -1.86
N LEU A 65 2.22 -5.58 -1.17
CA LEU A 65 1.89 -4.17 -1.26
C LEU A 65 2.08 -3.63 -2.68
N PHE A 66 3.19 -3.94 -3.34
CA PHE A 66 3.35 -3.58 -4.76
C PHE A 66 2.26 -4.20 -5.64
N SER A 67 1.85 -5.44 -5.37
CA SER A 67 0.75 -6.08 -6.11
C SER A 67 -0.57 -5.35 -5.88
N LEU A 68 -0.89 -4.98 -4.64
CA LEU A 68 -2.10 -4.20 -4.31
C LEU A 68 -2.07 -2.83 -4.98
N LEU A 69 -0.95 -2.11 -4.88
CA LEU A 69 -0.77 -0.80 -5.51
C LEU A 69 -0.88 -0.88 -7.03
N ALA A 70 -0.30 -1.91 -7.66
CA ALA A 70 -0.44 -2.15 -9.09
C ALA A 70 -1.90 -2.40 -9.49
N VAL A 71 -2.64 -3.17 -8.69
CA VAL A 71 -4.09 -3.37 -8.94
C VAL A 71 -4.85 -2.05 -8.77
N MET A 72 -4.55 -1.25 -7.74
CA MET A 72 -5.16 0.08 -7.56
C MET A 72 -4.91 1.00 -8.77
N THR A 73 -3.68 1.00 -9.30
CA THR A 73 -3.34 1.73 -10.53
C THR A 73 -4.04 1.16 -11.76
N ALA A 74 -4.16 -0.17 -11.88
CA ALA A 74 -4.86 -0.81 -12.99
C ALA A 74 -6.36 -0.45 -13.02
N VAL A 75 -6.97 -0.29 -11.85
CA VAL A 75 -8.37 0.16 -11.71
C VAL A 75 -8.53 1.68 -11.64
N ARG A 76 -7.52 2.46 -12.08
CA ARG A 76 -7.55 3.93 -12.04
C ARG A 76 -8.80 4.55 -12.66
N PHE A 77 -9.36 3.94 -13.70
CA PHE A 77 -10.56 4.44 -14.38
C PHE A 77 -11.80 4.47 -13.46
N LEU A 78 -11.75 3.81 -12.29
CA LEU A 78 -12.80 3.85 -11.28
C LEU A 78 -12.65 4.99 -10.27
N TRP A 79 -11.50 5.67 -10.18
CA TRP A 79 -11.28 6.65 -9.11
C TRP A 79 -10.41 7.85 -9.49
N ALA A 80 -9.73 7.80 -10.63
CA ALA A 80 -8.87 8.85 -11.19
C ALA A 80 -9.08 9.02 -12.71
N GLY A 81 -10.24 8.60 -13.23
CA GLY A 81 -10.65 8.89 -14.61
C GLY A 81 -11.19 10.31 -14.77
N ALA A 82 -11.36 10.78 -16.01
CA ALA A 82 -11.90 12.12 -16.29
C ALA A 82 -13.30 12.37 -15.69
N ASP A 83 -14.07 11.30 -15.45
CA ASP A 83 -15.38 11.33 -14.82
C ASP A 83 -15.35 11.13 -13.29
N SER A 84 -14.18 11.26 -12.67
CA SER A 84 -14.00 11.05 -11.22
C SER A 84 -13.81 12.34 -10.45
N SER A 85 -14.25 12.36 -9.20
CA SER A 85 -14.10 13.50 -8.29
C SER A 85 -12.64 13.85 -8.02
N MET A 86 -11.71 12.89 -8.16
CA MET A 86 -10.28 13.16 -8.03
C MET A 86 -9.75 13.99 -9.20
N TYR A 87 -10.24 13.72 -10.42
CA TYR A 87 -9.90 14.51 -11.60
C TYR A 87 -10.44 15.94 -11.46
N GLU A 88 -11.72 16.06 -11.09
CA GLU A 88 -12.37 17.35 -10.83
C GLU A 88 -11.61 18.17 -9.78
N LEU A 89 -11.14 17.55 -8.69
CA LEU A 89 -10.38 18.24 -7.64
C LEU A 89 -9.06 18.85 -8.16
N ILE A 90 -8.30 18.09 -8.97
CA ILE A 90 -7.05 18.58 -9.55
C ILE A 90 -7.33 19.66 -10.59
N GLU A 91 -8.35 19.45 -11.43
CA GLU A 91 -8.76 20.42 -12.46
C GLU A 91 -9.18 21.76 -11.84
N VAL A 92 -10.04 21.74 -10.80
CA VAL A 92 -10.44 22.95 -10.06
C VAL A 92 -9.23 23.64 -9.43
N GLN A 93 -8.29 22.87 -8.88
CA GLN A 93 -7.07 23.43 -8.30
C GLN A 93 -6.20 24.11 -9.37
N LEU A 94 -6.02 23.50 -10.54
CA LEU A 94 -5.26 24.09 -11.64
C LEU A 94 -5.96 25.29 -12.27
N ALA A 95 -7.28 25.21 -12.45
CA ALA A 95 -8.09 26.31 -12.97
C ALA A 95 -7.95 27.57 -12.09
N SER A 96 -7.87 27.39 -10.76
CA SER A 96 -7.68 28.48 -9.81
C SER A 96 -6.32 29.20 -9.93
N MET A 97 -5.34 28.61 -10.63
CA MET A 97 -4.04 29.24 -10.86
C MET A 97 -4.05 30.22 -12.05
N GLU A 98 -5.13 30.24 -12.85
CA GLU A 98 -5.27 31.12 -14.03
C GLU A 98 -4.10 31.00 -15.03
N LEU A 99 -3.43 29.84 -15.07
CA LEU A 99 -2.26 29.57 -15.93
C LEU A 99 -2.62 29.09 -17.34
N PHE A 100 -3.88 28.73 -17.58
CA PHE A 100 -4.32 28.06 -18.80
C PHE A 100 -5.32 28.94 -19.56
N GLU A 101 -5.03 29.20 -20.83
CA GLU A 101 -5.89 30.03 -21.70
C GLU A 101 -7.09 29.26 -22.27
N THR A 102 -6.97 27.93 -22.38
CA THR A 102 -8.01 27.05 -22.94
C THR A 102 -8.34 25.92 -21.99
N GLU A 103 -9.60 25.48 -22.03
CA GLU A 103 -10.08 24.33 -21.27
C GLU A 103 -9.35 23.03 -21.69
N GLU A 104 -9.03 22.89 -22.97
CA GLU A 104 -8.25 21.77 -23.49
C GLU A 104 -6.83 21.70 -22.87
N ALA A 105 -6.15 22.85 -22.73
CA ALA A 105 -4.83 22.90 -22.11
C ALA A 105 -4.88 22.57 -20.60
N LEU A 106 -5.96 22.99 -19.92
CA LEU A 106 -6.21 22.65 -18.52
C LEU A 106 -6.45 21.14 -18.34
N GLN A 107 -7.22 20.52 -19.23
CA GLN A 107 -7.51 19.09 -19.19
C GLN A 107 -6.24 18.25 -19.47
N ASP A 108 -5.45 18.62 -20.48
CA ASP A 108 -4.17 17.96 -20.78
C ASP A 108 -3.18 18.05 -19.60
N ALA A 109 -3.16 19.20 -18.92
CA ALA A 109 -2.38 19.39 -17.70
C ALA A 109 -2.84 18.47 -16.57
N THR A 110 -4.15 18.41 -16.34
CA THR A 110 -4.77 17.59 -15.29
C THR A 110 -4.45 16.11 -15.53
N GLU A 111 -4.66 15.62 -16.75
CA GLU A 111 -4.36 14.24 -17.12
C GLU A 111 -2.86 13.92 -16.98
N THR A 112 -1.99 14.84 -17.41
CA THR A 112 -0.52 14.67 -17.29
C THR A 112 -0.09 14.54 -15.82
N ILE A 113 -0.61 15.39 -14.92
CA ILE A 113 -0.33 15.31 -13.48
C ILE A 113 -0.81 13.98 -12.90
N ILE A 114 -2.04 13.56 -13.20
CA ILE A 114 -2.60 12.30 -12.71
C ILE A 114 -1.76 11.11 -13.19
N ASN A 115 -1.34 11.11 -14.45
CA ASN A 115 -0.51 10.03 -15.02
C ASN A 115 0.85 9.93 -14.30
N TYR A 116 1.53 11.06 -14.06
CA TYR A 116 2.78 11.06 -13.28
C TYR A 116 2.55 10.66 -11.82
N TYR A 117 1.48 11.13 -11.19
CA TYR A 117 1.12 10.74 -9.83
C TYR A 117 0.93 9.23 -9.73
N LEU A 118 0.15 8.62 -10.63
CA LEU A 118 -0.11 7.18 -10.63
C LEU A 118 1.16 6.34 -10.85
N LEU A 119 2.08 6.82 -11.68
CA LEU A 119 3.37 6.18 -11.92
C LEU A 119 4.28 6.24 -10.69
N LEU A 120 4.35 7.41 -10.04
CA LEU A 120 5.28 7.68 -8.94
C LEU A 120 4.76 7.20 -7.58
N PHE A 121 3.45 7.19 -7.39
CA PHE A 121 2.81 6.95 -6.10
C PHE A 121 3.23 5.63 -5.43
N PRO A 122 3.28 4.47 -6.13
CA PRO A 122 3.71 3.22 -5.49
C PRO A 122 5.13 3.31 -4.91
N PHE A 123 6.03 4.00 -5.60
CA PHE A 123 7.41 4.16 -5.15
C PHE A 123 7.52 5.17 -4.01
N SER A 124 6.80 6.30 -4.11
CA SER A 124 6.71 7.29 -3.03
C SER A 124 6.18 6.64 -1.75
N PHE A 125 5.03 5.96 -1.85
CA PHE A 125 4.40 5.27 -0.73
C PHE A 125 5.36 4.27 -0.09
N MET A 126 5.96 3.38 -0.89
CA MET A 126 6.87 2.36 -0.36
C MET A 126 8.14 2.96 0.27
N LEU A 127 8.67 4.06 -0.28
CA LEU A 127 9.83 4.76 0.28
C LEU A 127 9.51 5.37 1.64
N PHE A 128 8.46 6.19 1.72
CA PHE A 128 8.10 6.88 2.96
C PHE A 128 7.67 5.90 4.07
N GLN A 129 6.91 4.86 3.72
CA GLN A 129 6.54 3.82 4.69
C GLN A 129 7.77 3.01 5.15
N SER A 130 8.77 2.81 4.29
CA SER A 130 10.04 2.17 4.69
C SER A 130 10.84 3.03 5.66
N ILE A 131 10.88 4.35 5.43
CA ILE A 131 11.51 5.31 6.35
C ILE A 131 10.80 5.27 7.70
N ALA A 132 9.47 5.34 7.71
CA ALA A 132 8.68 5.24 8.94
C ALA A 132 8.93 3.92 9.69
N ALA A 133 9.02 2.80 8.96
CA ALA A 133 9.33 1.49 9.54
C ALA A 133 10.69 1.44 10.26
N LEU A 134 11.69 2.16 9.75
CA LEU A 134 13.01 2.24 10.37
C LEU A 134 13.02 3.13 11.61
N LEU A 135 12.27 4.24 11.56
CA LEU A 135 12.17 5.23 12.63
C LEU A 135 11.28 4.78 13.79
N LEU A 136 10.39 3.79 13.59
CA LEU A 136 9.40 3.37 14.57
C LEU A 136 9.80 2.05 15.29
N PRO A 137 10.43 2.09 16.47
CA PRO A 137 11.00 0.91 17.15
C PRO A 137 9.97 0.15 18.01
N ILE A 138 8.77 -0.11 17.49
CA ILE A 138 7.66 -0.75 18.25
C ILE A 138 7.64 -2.28 18.18
N TRP A 139 8.53 -2.89 17.39
CA TRP A 139 8.48 -4.33 17.06
C TRP A 139 9.18 -5.23 18.08
N GLY A 140 9.55 -4.70 19.25
CA GLY A 140 10.29 -5.38 20.30
C GLY A 140 11.82 -5.33 20.13
N LYS A 141 12.53 -5.61 21.24
CA LYS A 141 14.00 -5.61 21.31
C LYS A 141 14.60 -6.71 20.42
N GLY A 142 15.74 -6.41 19.79
CA GLY A 142 16.45 -7.35 18.92
C GLY A 142 15.94 -7.41 17.46
N THR A 143 14.91 -6.64 17.12
CA THR A 143 14.40 -6.57 15.73
C THR A 143 15.32 -5.73 14.86
N ASN A 144 16.02 -6.38 13.92
CA ASN A 144 16.90 -5.71 12.95
C ASN A 144 16.11 -4.87 11.92
N ALA A 145 16.79 -3.98 11.21
CA ALA A 145 16.19 -3.05 10.26
C ALA A 145 15.34 -3.73 9.17
N ILE A 146 15.83 -4.84 8.60
CA ILE A 146 15.13 -5.58 7.55
C ILE A 146 13.81 -6.14 8.07
N VAL A 147 13.83 -6.76 9.25
CA VAL A 147 12.65 -7.32 9.89
C VAL A 147 11.67 -6.20 10.25
N ARG A 148 12.12 -5.02 10.73
CA ARG A 148 11.22 -3.88 10.98
C ARG A 148 10.44 -3.47 9.75
N VAL A 149 11.12 -3.32 8.60
CA VAL A 149 10.46 -3.00 7.33
C VAL A 149 9.45 -4.09 6.95
N ARG A 150 9.82 -5.37 7.04
CA ARG A 150 8.91 -6.48 6.73
C ARG A 150 7.63 -6.43 7.56
N LEU A 151 7.77 -6.23 8.88
CA LEU A 151 6.65 -6.21 9.83
C LEU A 151 5.74 -5.00 9.64
N TYR A 152 6.35 -3.83 9.44
CA TYR A 152 5.61 -2.61 9.16
C TYR A 152 4.79 -2.73 7.88
N MET A 153 5.42 -3.16 6.80
CA MET A 153 4.74 -3.39 5.51
C MET A 153 3.67 -4.47 5.59
N LEU A 154 3.90 -5.52 6.41
CA LEU A 154 2.91 -6.56 6.62
C LEU A 154 1.65 -6.02 7.32
N ALA A 155 1.85 -5.14 8.29
CA ALA A 155 0.77 -4.51 9.05
C ALA A 155 -0.12 -3.61 8.18
N LEU A 156 0.41 -3.05 7.09
CA LEU A 156 -0.35 -2.24 6.13
C LEU A 156 -1.27 -3.05 5.20
N LEU A 157 -1.07 -4.37 5.08
CA LEU A 157 -1.81 -5.19 4.10
C LEU A 157 -3.34 -5.12 4.28
N PRO A 158 -3.90 -5.21 5.51
CA PRO A 158 -5.34 -5.07 5.68
C PRO A 158 -5.87 -3.71 5.24
N ASN A 159 -5.16 -2.62 5.56
CA ASN A 159 -5.51 -1.27 5.15
C ASN A 159 -5.44 -1.13 3.63
N GLY A 160 -4.40 -1.68 2.98
CA GLY A 160 -4.24 -1.60 1.53
C GLY A 160 -5.36 -2.36 0.82
N LEU A 161 -5.73 -3.54 1.32
CA LEU A 161 -6.85 -4.30 0.77
C LEU A 161 -8.18 -3.56 0.96
N ALA A 162 -8.44 -3.00 2.14
CA ALA A 162 -9.65 -2.21 2.39
C ALA A 162 -9.73 -1.00 1.45
N THR A 163 -8.62 -0.27 1.30
CA THR A 163 -8.50 0.88 0.40
C THR A 163 -8.83 0.49 -1.04
N LEU A 164 -8.34 -0.66 -1.52
CA LEU A 164 -8.62 -1.14 -2.87
C LEU A 164 -10.13 -1.30 -3.14
N PHE A 165 -10.90 -1.77 -2.16
CA PHE A 165 -12.35 -1.90 -2.29
C PHE A 165 -13.10 -0.59 -2.06
N MET A 166 -12.50 0.34 -1.32
CA MET A 166 -13.09 1.65 -1.05
C MET A 166 -12.90 2.64 -2.20
N LEU A 167 -11.81 2.56 -2.96
CA LEU A 167 -11.51 3.50 -4.06
C LEU A 167 -12.62 3.59 -5.13
N PRO A 168 -13.21 2.49 -5.64
CA PRO A 168 -14.25 2.57 -6.67
C PRO A 168 -15.51 3.34 -6.25
N ALA A 169 -15.79 3.44 -4.95
CA ALA A 169 -16.95 4.18 -4.47
C ALA A 169 -16.84 5.68 -4.76
N MET A 170 -15.62 6.20 -4.89
CA MET A 170 -15.36 7.63 -5.17
C MET A 170 -15.96 8.07 -6.51
N LYS A 171 -16.09 7.17 -7.49
CA LYS A 171 -16.73 7.47 -8.78
C LYS A 171 -18.15 8.02 -8.65
N PHE A 172 -18.86 7.62 -7.60
CA PHE A 172 -20.29 7.90 -7.44
C PHE A 172 -20.55 9.03 -6.44
N MET A 173 -19.52 9.80 -6.07
CA MET A 173 -19.59 10.81 -5.03
C MET A 173 -19.40 12.21 -5.61
N THR A 174 -20.13 13.17 -5.06
CA THR A 174 -19.85 14.60 -5.23
C THR A 174 -18.57 15.01 -4.48
N ALA A 175 -18.02 16.18 -4.80
CA ALA A 175 -16.84 16.72 -4.10
C ALA A 175 -17.05 16.86 -2.56
N GLU A 176 -18.25 17.24 -2.10
CA GLU A 176 -18.56 17.34 -0.67
C GLU A 176 -18.60 15.96 0.01
N GLU A 177 -19.20 14.98 -0.66
CA GLU A 177 -19.25 13.60 -0.17
C GLU A 177 -17.86 12.97 -0.14
N MET A 178 -17.00 13.30 -1.11
CA MET A 178 -15.62 12.82 -1.17
C MET A 178 -14.82 13.23 0.07
N LEU A 179 -15.00 14.45 0.59
CA LEU A 179 -14.32 14.89 1.81
C LEU A 179 -14.76 14.07 3.03
N LYS A 180 -16.08 13.89 3.22
CA LYS A 180 -16.63 13.05 4.31
C LYS A 180 -16.17 11.59 4.17
N TYR A 181 -16.17 11.08 2.94
CA TYR A 181 -15.72 9.73 2.62
C TYR A 181 -14.22 9.54 2.89
N SER A 182 -13.39 10.53 2.58
CA SER A 182 -11.95 10.50 2.86
C SER A 182 -11.67 10.41 4.37
N PHE A 183 -12.43 11.14 5.20
CA PHE A 183 -12.36 10.98 6.66
C PHE A 183 -12.80 9.60 7.13
N ALA A 184 -13.84 9.03 6.52
CA ALA A 184 -14.29 7.67 6.81
C ALA A 184 -13.22 6.63 6.42
N MET A 185 -12.63 6.75 5.23
CA MET A 185 -11.51 5.92 4.77
C MET A 185 -10.33 5.98 5.75
N MET A 186 -9.88 7.17 6.12
CA MET A 186 -8.79 7.36 7.07
C MET A 186 -9.11 6.73 8.44
N SER A 187 -10.37 6.81 8.88
CA SER A 187 -10.81 6.19 10.13
C SER A 187 -10.76 4.66 10.04
N VAL A 188 -11.20 4.09 8.92
CA VAL A 188 -11.15 2.64 8.65
C VAL A 188 -9.70 2.15 8.59
N THR A 189 -8.82 2.83 7.86
CA THR A 189 -7.40 2.45 7.75
C THR A 189 -6.71 2.53 9.10
N LEU A 190 -6.93 3.61 9.86
CA LEU A 190 -6.38 3.77 11.21
C LEU A 190 -6.85 2.63 12.15
N VAL A 191 -8.14 2.29 12.12
CA VAL A 191 -8.68 1.18 12.94
C VAL A 191 -8.07 -0.16 12.51
N LEU A 192 -7.94 -0.42 11.22
CA LEU A 192 -7.32 -1.65 10.71
C LEU A 192 -5.86 -1.76 11.11
N ASP A 193 -5.09 -0.67 10.97
CA ASP A 193 -3.68 -0.61 11.35
C ASP A 193 -3.52 -0.85 12.86
N PHE A 194 -4.39 -0.23 13.68
CA PHE A 194 -4.42 -0.43 15.12
C PHE A 194 -4.75 -1.87 15.50
N ILE A 195 -5.84 -2.43 14.97
CA ILE A 195 -6.29 -3.79 15.32
C ILE A 195 -5.26 -4.83 14.87
N THR A 196 -4.68 -4.66 13.68
CA THR A 196 -3.73 -5.62 13.11
C THR A 196 -2.45 -5.66 13.93
N SER A 197 -1.86 -4.50 14.20
CA SER A 197 -0.66 -4.39 15.04
C SER A 197 -0.93 -4.84 16.48
N TYR A 198 -2.06 -4.44 17.07
CA TYR A 198 -2.43 -4.84 18.43
C TYR A 198 -2.57 -6.35 18.55
N ARG A 199 -3.23 -7.02 17.61
CA ARG A 199 -3.52 -8.46 17.69
C ARG A 199 -2.31 -9.37 17.48
N GLY A 200 -1.17 -8.88 17.03
CA GLY A 200 0.00 -9.74 16.88
C GLY A 200 1.34 -9.11 16.55
N GLY A 201 1.40 -7.81 16.25
CA GLY A 201 2.62 -7.13 15.83
C GLY A 201 3.48 -6.66 17.01
N VAL A 202 2.82 -6.15 18.05
CA VAL A 202 3.44 -5.59 19.26
C VAL A 202 3.37 -6.56 20.45
N SER A 203 4.29 -6.41 21.39
CA SER A 203 4.45 -7.33 22.53
C SER A 203 4.54 -6.58 23.86
N GLY A 204 4.10 -7.18 24.96
CA GLY A 204 4.15 -6.59 26.29
C GLY A 204 2.78 -6.53 26.95
N GLU A 205 2.69 -5.75 28.04
CA GLU A 205 1.44 -5.54 28.77
C GLU A 205 0.39 -4.81 27.92
N ARG A 206 -0.88 -4.92 28.32
CA ARG A 206 -2.01 -4.36 27.56
C ARG A 206 -1.84 -2.87 27.24
N ALA A 207 -1.41 -2.07 28.23
CA ALA A 207 -1.23 -0.63 28.06
C ALA A 207 -0.14 -0.31 27.02
N VAL A 208 1.01 -1.00 27.08
CA VAL A 208 2.11 -0.86 26.12
C VAL A 208 1.64 -1.23 24.73
N ARG A 209 0.95 -2.37 24.58
CA ARG A 209 0.41 -2.80 23.28
C ARG A 209 -0.56 -1.80 22.69
N VAL A 210 -1.47 -1.23 23.49
CA VAL A 210 -2.39 -0.18 23.02
C VAL A 210 -1.62 1.04 22.54
N MET A 211 -0.65 1.52 23.32
CA MET A 211 0.17 2.68 22.97
C MET A 211 0.97 2.46 21.68
N GLU A 212 1.69 1.34 21.57
CA GLU A 212 2.52 1.02 20.41
C GLU A 212 1.68 0.82 19.13
N SER A 213 0.51 0.17 19.25
CA SER A 213 -0.42 0.00 18.12
C SER A 213 -1.06 1.32 17.70
N GLY A 214 -1.38 2.20 18.66
CA GLY A 214 -1.84 3.56 18.39
C GLY A 214 -0.79 4.38 17.67
N LEU A 215 0.47 4.31 18.14
CA LEU A 215 1.58 4.98 17.50
C LEU A 215 1.82 4.47 16.07
N PHE A 216 1.70 3.16 15.84
CA PHE A 216 1.75 2.59 14.49
C PHE A 216 0.64 3.12 13.59
N ALA A 217 -0.61 3.07 14.04
CA ALA A 217 -1.76 3.48 13.26
C ALA A 217 -1.69 4.96 12.87
N VAL A 218 -1.33 5.83 13.83
CA VAL A 218 -1.16 7.27 13.56
C VAL A 218 0.03 7.48 12.62
N SER A 219 1.18 6.86 12.90
CA SER A 219 2.38 7.03 12.09
C SER A 219 2.15 6.60 10.64
N SER A 220 1.56 5.43 10.40
CA SER A 220 1.31 4.91 9.05
C SER A 220 0.36 5.79 8.24
N ASN A 221 -0.69 6.31 8.86
CA ASN A 221 -1.63 7.22 8.19
C ASN A 221 -0.98 8.58 7.90
N VAL A 222 -0.28 9.18 8.87
CA VAL A 222 0.44 10.44 8.66
C VAL A 222 1.52 10.29 7.57
N THR A 223 2.27 9.19 7.59
CA THR A 223 3.26 8.89 6.55
C THR A 223 2.59 8.68 5.19
N GLY A 224 1.42 8.04 5.12
CA GLY A 224 0.63 7.92 3.90
C GLY A 224 0.21 9.29 3.34
N MET A 225 -0.24 10.21 4.19
CA MET A 225 -0.56 11.58 3.80
C MET A 225 0.66 12.32 3.26
N ILE A 226 1.80 12.25 3.95
CA ILE A 226 3.06 12.86 3.49
C ILE A 226 3.47 12.28 2.13
N ALA A 227 3.42 10.96 1.96
CA ALA A 227 3.75 10.30 0.71
C ALA A 227 2.85 10.76 -0.44
N ASN A 228 1.55 10.91 -0.18
CA ASN A 228 0.57 11.40 -1.15
C ASN A 228 0.85 12.86 -1.55
N SER A 229 0.97 13.76 -0.56
CA SER A 229 1.19 15.20 -0.78
C SER A 229 2.52 15.49 -1.49
N LEU A 230 3.60 14.79 -1.12
CA LEU A 230 4.87 14.95 -1.80
C LEU A 230 4.85 14.34 -3.21
N CYS A 231 4.13 13.24 -3.41
CA CYS A 231 3.99 12.64 -4.73
C CYS A 231 3.23 13.57 -5.70
N ILE A 232 2.11 14.15 -5.27
CA ILE A 232 1.36 15.08 -6.13
C ILE A 232 2.20 16.32 -6.45
N MET A 233 2.93 16.87 -5.47
CA MET A 233 3.83 18.00 -5.69
C MET A 233 4.91 17.68 -6.74
N VAL A 234 5.57 16.52 -6.62
CA VAL A 234 6.59 16.09 -7.60
C VAL A 234 5.97 15.83 -8.98
N ALA A 235 4.80 15.20 -9.04
CA ALA A 235 4.08 14.99 -10.29
C ALA A 235 3.73 16.31 -10.99
N SER A 236 3.21 17.30 -10.24
CA SER A 236 2.93 18.65 -10.74
C SER A 236 4.19 19.36 -11.25
N MET A 237 5.32 19.25 -10.54
CA MET A 237 6.59 19.83 -10.99
C MET A 237 7.10 19.20 -12.29
N ILE A 238 6.97 17.88 -12.45
CA ILE A 238 7.39 17.18 -13.67
C ILE A 238 6.45 17.56 -14.83
N ALA A 239 5.13 17.54 -14.62
CA ALA A 239 4.14 17.93 -15.60
C ALA A 239 4.39 19.37 -16.09
N GLY A 240 4.56 20.32 -15.17
CA GLY A 240 4.84 21.72 -15.51
C GLY A 240 6.11 21.88 -16.35
N ARG A 241 7.17 21.10 -16.08
CA ARG A 241 8.39 21.11 -16.91
C ARG A 241 8.18 20.51 -18.30
N VAL A 242 7.44 19.41 -18.40
CA VAL A 242 7.16 18.73 -19.67
C VAL A 242 6.28 19.60 -20.57
N MET A 243 5.33 20.30 -19.99
CA MET A 243 4.40 21.18 -20.71
C MET A 243 4.95 22.59 -20.96
N GLY A 244 6.14 22.92 -20.45
CA GLY A 244 6.74 24.25 -20.61
C GLY A 244 6.10 25.35 -19.78
N LEU A 245 5.35 25.03 -18.72
CA LEU A 245 4.68 25.98 -17.81
C LEU A 245 5.62 26.59 -16.76
N GLY A 246 6.90 26.74 -17.09
CA GLY A 246 7.90 27.25 -16.16
C GLY A 246 9.09 27.86 -16.90
N SER A 247 9.00 29.16 -17.14
CA SER A 247 10.15 30.06 -17.35
C SER A 247 10.44 30.83 -16.08
#